data_AF-A0A940FXR7-F1
#
_entry.id   AF-A0A940FXR7-F1
#
_cell.length_a   1.000
_cell.length_b   1.000
_cell.length_c   1.000
_cell.angle_alpha   90.00
_cell.angle_beta   90.00
_cell.angle_gamma   90.00
#
_symmetry.space_group_name_H-M   'P 1'
#
loop_
_entity.id
_entity.type
_entity.pdbx_description
1 polymer ?
#
loop_
_entity_poly.entity_id
_entity_poly.type
_entity_poly.pdbx_seq_one_letter_code
_entity_poly.pdbx_strand_id
1 'polypeptide(L)' 'MWREWWFWVIVLVAVLLLFGAPKLPALAKSLGQSMRIFRKEVKTMKDERAADNAADGTKPVEATPATAEAKPSDDAKPSA' A
#
# COMPACT_ATOMS: atom_id res chain seq x y z
N MET A 1 -19.85 2.65 31.14
CA MET A 1 -18.40 2.93 31.14
C MET A 1 -17.57 1.84 30.46
N TRP A 2 -17.84 0.53 30.64
CA TRP A 2 -17.18 -0.55 29.86
C TRP A 2 -18.07 -1.17 28.77
N ARG A 3 -19.33 -0.73 28.63
CA ARG A 3 -20.31 -1.31 27.71
C ARG A 3 -20.33 -0.64 26.34
N GLU A 4 -19.87 0.62 26.26
CA GLU A 4 -19.90 1.41 25.03
C GLU A 4 -18.93 0.88 23.96
N TRP A 5 -17.85 0.21 24.40
CA TRP A 5 -16.82 -0.36 23.52
C TRP A 5 -17.30 -1.59 22.75
N TRP A 6 -18.19 -2.38 23.35
CA TRP A 6 -18.77 -3.56 22.71
C TRP A 6 -19.66 -3.20 21.51
N PHE A 7 -20.34 -2.05 21.55
CA PHE A 7 -21.17 -1.58 20.45
C PHE A 7 -20.34 -1.32 19.19
N TRP A 8 -19.17 -0.70 19.33
CA TRP A 8 -18.26 -0.46 18.22
C TRP A 8 -17.74 -1.76 17.58
N VAL A 9 -17.49 -2.78 18.40
CA VAL A 9 -17.08 -4.11 17.90
C VAL A 9 -18.21 -4.74 17.10
N ILE A 10 -19.46 -4.68 17.57
CA ILE A 10 -20.63 -5.21 16.85
C ILE A 10 -20.81 -4.51 15.50
N VAL A 11 -20.67 -3.19 15.45
CA VAL A 11 -20.75 -2.41 14.20
C VAL A 11 -19.64 -2.82 13.23
N LEU A 12 -18.41 -3.01 13.72
CA LEU A 12 -17.29 -3.45 12.89
C LEU A 12 -17.54 -4.84 12.28
N VAL A 13 -18.07 -5.78 13.08
CA VAL A 13 -18.43 -7.12 12.61
C VAL A 13 -19.56 -7.07 11.59
N ALA A 14 -20.58 -6.23 11.79
CA ALA A 14 -21.67 -6.06 10.83
C ALA A 14 -21.17 -5.53 9.48
N VAL A 15 -20.24 -4.56 9.49
CA VAL A 15 -19.58 -4.06 8.26
C VAL A 15 -18.72 -5.16 7.62
N LEU A 16 -17.99 -5.96 8.40
CA LEU A 16 -17.24 -7.13 7.89
C LEU A 16 -18.15 -8.18 7.24
N LEU A 17 -19.36 -8.41 7.77
CA LEU A 17 -20.33 -9.34 7.20
C LEU A 17 -20.93 -8.81 5.89
N LEU A 18 -21.26 -7.51 5.83
CA LEU A 18 -21.81 -6.87 4.62
C LEU A 18 -20.78 -6.74 3.51
N PHE A 19 -19.55 -6.32 3.85
CA PHE A 19 -18.48 -6.13 2.87
C PHE A 19 -17.73 -7.44 2.58
N GLY A 20 -17.70 -8.38 3.52
CA GLY A 20 -16.94 -9.62 3.44
C GLY A 20 -15.48 -9.46 3.86
N ALA A 21 -14.93 -10.49 4.52
CA ALA A 21 -13.55 -10.56 4.99
C ALA A 21 -12.47 -10.20 3.94
N PRO A 22 -12.59 -10.53 2.63
CA PRO A 22 -11.55 -10.17 1.66
C PRO A 22 -11.68 -8.74 1.10
N LYS A 23 -12.83 -8.06 1.21
CA LYS A 23 -13.03 -6.75 0.58
C LYS A 23 -12.49 -5.59 1.42
N LEU A 24 -12.55 -5.67 2.74
CA LEU A 24 -11.94 -4.67 3.62
C LEU A 24 -10.42 -4.55 3.48
N PRO A 25 -9.63 -5.63 3.48
CA PRO A 25 -8.19 -5.53 3.25
C PRO A 25 -7.87 -5.08 1.82
N ALA A 26 -8.71 -5.41 0.83
CA ALA A 26 -8.55 -4.94 -0.55
C ALA A 26 -8.79 -3.42 -0.67
N LEU A 27 -9.86 -2.90 -0.05
CA LEU A 27 -10.16 -1.46 -0.01
C LEU A 27 -9.13 -0.68 0.79
N ALA A 28 -8.67 -1.22 1.93
CA ALA A 28 -7.59 -0.61 2.69
C ALA A 28 -6.27 -0.58 1.90
N LYS A 29 -5.96 -1.65 1.15
CA LYS A 29 -4.79 -1.68 0.26
C LYS A 29 -4.91 -0.65 -0.86
N SER A 30 -6.04 -0.55 -1.56
CA SER A 30 -6.21 0.42 -2.65
C SER A 30 -6.20 1.87 -2.15
N LEU A 31 -6.92 2.17 -1.08
CA LEU A 31 -6.94 3.50 -0.46
C LEU A 31 -5.57 3.86 0.13
N GLY A 32 -4.85 2.89 0.69
CA GLY A 32 -3.49 3.06 1.20
C GLY A 32 -2.46 3.34 0.09
N GLN A 33 -2.61 2.72 -1.08
CA GLN A 33 -1.77 3.00 -2.25
C GLN A 33 -2.00 4.42 -2.76
N SER A 34 -3.26 4.84 -2.97
CA SER A 34 -3.61 6.20 -3.40
C SER A 34 -3.14 7.25 -2.38
N MET A 35 -3.35 6.98 -1.09
CA MET A 35 -2.94 7.91 -0.03
C MET A 35 -1.42 8.01 0.11
N ARG A 36 -0.67 6.95 -0.22
CA ARG A 36 0.82 6.97 -0.21
C ARG A 36 1.40 7.78 -1.37
N ILE A 37 0.79 7.70 -2.55
CA ILE A 37 1.17 8.52 -3.73
C ILE A 37 0.93 10.00 -3.39
N PHE A 38 -0.27 10.33 -2.90
CA PHE A 38 -0.61 11.68 -2.47
C PHE A 38 0.31 12.17 -1.34
N ARG A 39 0.63 11.33 -0.34
CA ARG A 39 1.57 11.69 0.73
C ARG A 39 2.98 11.96 0.20
N LYS A 40 3.44 11.20 -0.80
CA LYS A 40 4.76 11.38 -1.42
C LYS A 40 4.84 12.70 -2.17
N GLU A 41 3.84 13.01 -3.00
CA GLU A 41 3.78 14.27 -3.74
C GLU A 41 3.68 15.47 -2.79
N VAL A 42 2.80 15.40 -1.78
CA VAL A 42 2.66 16.46 -0.76
C VAL A 42 3.92 16.60 0.09
N LYS A 43 4.61 15.49 0.40
CA LYS A 43 5.87 15.54 1.15
C LYS A 43 6.98 16.11 0.29
N THR A 44 7.09 15.78 -0.99
CA THR A 44 8.03 16.40 -1.94
C THR A 44 7.83 17.92 -1.99
N MET A 45 6.58 18.40 -2.09
CA MET A 45 6.31 19.85 -2.11
C MET A 45 6.69 20.53 -0.78
N LYS A 46 6.54 19.82 0.34
CA LYS A 46 6.93 20.31 1.66
C LYS A 46 8.44 20.21 1.90
N ASP A 47 9.09 19.19 1.35
CA ASP A 47 10.54 18.97 1.39
C ASP A 47 11.25 19.94 0.44
N GLU A 48 10.74 20.24 -0.76
CA GLU A 48 11.31 21.27 -1.67
C GLU A 48 11.30 22.66 -1.04
N ARG A 49 10.28 22.99 -0.23
CA ARG A 49 10.28 24.21 0.61
C ARG A 49 11.31 24.19 1.75
N ALA A 50 11.81 23.02 2.14
CA ALA A 50 12.84 22.85 3.17
C ALA A 50 14.25 22.58 2.59
N ALA A 51 14.34 22.01 1.39
CA ALA A 51 15.53 21.55 0.70
C ALA A 51 16.25 22.67 -0.08
N ASP A 52 15.60 23.83 -0.26
CA ASP A 52 16.32 25.09 -0.56
C ASP A 52 17.37 25.42 0.52
N ASN A 53 17.30 24.76 1.70
CA ASN A 53 18.31 24.87 2.77
C ASN A 53 19.08 23.56 3.06
N ALA A 54 18.88 22.46 2.32
CA ALA A 54 19.59 21.20 2.58
C ALA A 54 19.63 20.33 1.32
N ALA A 55 20.57 20.61 0.43
CA ALA A 55 21.01 19.65 -0.57
C ALA A 55 21.67 18.43 0.11
N ASP A 56 21.43 17.25 -0.46
CA ASP A 56 22.08 15.96 -0.22
C ASP A 56 21.49 15.05 0.87
N GLY A 57 20.99 13.88 0.44
CA GLY A 57 20.43 12.87 1.34
C GLY A 57 19.67 11.72 0.67
N THR A 58 20.41 10.81 0.03
CA THR A 58 20.10 9.36 -0.12
C THR A 58 18.75 8.95 -0.73
N LYS A 59 18.78 8.54 -2.00
CA LYS A 59 17.76 7.67 -2.64
C LYS A 59 17.70 6.32 -1.89
N PRO A 60 16.54 5.91 -1.34
CA PRO A 60 16.34 4.52 -0.92
C PRO A 60 16.20 3.66 -2.17
N VAL A 61 17.13 2.73 -2.34
CA VAL A 61 17.05 1.63 -3.30
C VAL A 61 15.72 0.90 -3.08
N GLU A 62 14.96 0.83 -4.16
CA GLU A 62 13.70 0.12 -4.27
C GLU A 62 13.96 -1.38 -4.11
N ALA A 63 13.75 -1.89 -2.89
CA ALA A 63 13.64 -3.32 -2.65
C ALA A 63 12.35 -3.81 -3.33
N THR A 64 12.50 -4.35 -4.53
CA THR A 64 11.49 -5.20 -5.18
C THR A 64 11.25 -6.41 -4.26
N PRO A 65 10.04 -6.61 -3.70
CA PRO A 65 9.72 -7.87 -3.06
C PRO A 65 9.51 -8.90 -4.17
N ALA A 66 10.60 -9.56 -4.55
CA ALA A 66 10.55 -10.83 -5.26
C ALA A 66 9.97 -11.87 -4.29
N THR A 67 8.68 -12.19 -4.45
CA THR A 67 8.08 -13.45 -3.99
C THR A 67 6.85 -13.71 -4.85
N ALA A 68 7.03 -14.54 -5.88
CA ALA A 68 6.21 -15.72 -6.16
C ALA A 68 6.67 -16.34 -7.47
N GLU A 69 7.49 -17.39 -7.35
CA GLU A 69 7.68 -18.42 -8.37
C GLU A 69 6.34 -18.90 -8.95
N ALA A 70 6.24 -18.97 -10.27
CA ALA A 70 5.40 -19.94 -10.97
C ALA A 70 5.84 -20.15 -12.42
N LYS A 71 6.79 -21.09 -12.57
CA LYS A 71 6.87 -22.10 -13.64
C LYS A 71 7.45 -21.73 -15.02
N PRO A 72 8.04 -22.75 -15.69
CA PRO A 72 9.36 -22.67 -16.33
C PRO A 72 9.27 -22.70 -17.86
N SER A 73 10.40 -22.34 -18.49
CA SER A 73 10.90 -22.85 -19.77
C SER A 73 9.89 -23.23 -20.84
N ASP A 74 9.74 -22.36 -21.85
CA ASP A 74 9.62 -22.83 -23.22
C ASP A 74 10.46 -21.94 -24.13
N ASP A 75 11.71 -22.39 -24.29
CA ASP A 75 12.63 -22.05 -25.37
C ASP A 75 12.00 -22.47 -26.72
N ALA A 76 11.06 -21.67 -27.23
CA ALA A 76 10.68 -21.71 -28.65
C ALA A 76 11.51 -20.67 -29.40
N LYS A 77 12.80 -20.98 -29.55
CA LYS A 77 13.78 -20.32 -30.41
C LYS A 77 13.18 -20.02 -31.80
N PRO A 78 13.10 -18.75 -32.25
CA PRO A 78 12.93 -18.47 -33.66
C PRO A 78 14.28 -18.71 -34.33
N SER A 79 14.38 -19.70 -35.20
CA SER A 79 15.58 -19.88 -36.02
C SER A 79 15.25 -20.48 -37.37
N ALA A 80 15.73 -19.75 -38.38
CA ALA A 80 15.75 -20.01 -39.82
C ALA A 80 14.45 -19.70 -40.58
#